data_AF-A0A9J5Z8H7-F1
#
_entry.id   AF-A0A9J5Z8H7-F1
#
_cell.length_a   1.000
_cell.length_b   1.000
_cell.length_c   1.000
_cell.angle_alpha   90.00
_cell.angle_beta   90.00
_cell.angle_gamma   90.00
#
_symmetry.space_group_name_H-M   'P 1'
#
loop_
_entity.id
_entity.type
_entity.pdbx_description
1 polymer ?
#
loop_
_entity_poly.entity_id
_entity_poly.type
_entity_poly.pdbx_seq_one_letter_code
_entity_poly.pdbx_strand_id
1 'polypeptide(L)'
;MGKSGPKRSNGTIYRQVNPLWVPSAIREQLADLDLRIIIENSLVEWEELGEEGHTWNEWEDKKVGRRKDFLVRRVELIKHLIRTNIEPEWMVLCLLPVLPPELRPII
;
A
#
# COMPACT_ATOMS: atom_id res chain seq x y z
N MET A 1 38.26 23.02 17.79
CA MET A 1 37.51 21.92 18.45
C MET A 1 36.37 22.52 19.27
N GLY A 2 35.16 22.00 19.11
CA GLY A 2 34.01 22.42 19.91
C GLY A 2 32.71 22.22 19.15
N LYS A 3 32.34 20.96 18.87
CA LYS A 3 31.03 20.66 18.25
C LYS A 3 29.93 20.94 19.28
N SER A 4 29.13 21.97 19.05
CA SER A 4 27.96 22.27 19.85
C SER A 4 26.90 21.20 19.61
N GLY A 5 26.56 20.45 20.67
CA GLY A 5 25.51 19.43 20.65
C GLY A 5 24.11 19.98 20.35
N PRO A 6 23.13 19.08 20.12
CA PRO A 6 21.80 19.47 19.69
C PRO A 6 21.08 20.25 20.79
N LYS A 7 20.64 21.47 20.46
CA LYS A 7 19.84 22.30 21.36
C LYS A 7 18.42 21.74 21.42
N ARG A 8 18.01 21.30 22.61
CA ARG A 8 16.62 20.94 22.91
C ARG A 8 15.83 22.23 23.11
N SER A 9 15.16 22.70 22.05
CA SER A 9 14.12 23.72 22.19
C SER A 9 12.80 23.01 22.54
N ASN A 10 12.26 23.36 23.69
CA ASN A 10 10.92 22.96 24.11
C ASN A 10 9.90 23.62 23.18
N GLY A 11 9.30 22.83 22.31
CA GLY A 11 8.26 23.25 21.40
C GLY A 11 7.79 22.02 20.66
N THR A 12 6.52 21.67 20.83
CA THR A 12 5.80 20.64 20.10
C THR A 12 6.32 20.56 18.67
N ILE A 13 6.97 19.46 18.33
CA ILE A 13 7.37 19.18 16.95
C ILE A 13 6.07 18.90 16.22
N TYR A 14 5.37 19.95 15.78
CA TYR A 14 4.56 19.83 14.58
C TYR A 14 5.57 19.55 13.48
N ARG A 15 5.87 18.25 13.26
CA ARG A 15 6.52 17.82 12.04
C ARG A 15 5.61 18.39 10.97
N GLN A 16 6.08 19.42 10.26
CA GLN A 16 5.33 20.02 9.17
C GLN A 16 5.19 18.90 8.14
N VAL A 17 4.11 18.12 8.24
CA VAL A 17 3.79 17.12 7.26
C VAL A 17 3.33 17.93 6.08
N ASN A 18 4.23 18.21 5.14
CA ASN A 18 3.82 18.78 3.87
C ASN A 18 2.80 17.79 3.29
N PRO A 19 1.53 18.20 3.07
CA PRO A 19 0.49 17.28 2.62
C PRO A 19 0.77 16.71 1.21
N LEU A 20 1.65 17.38 0.46
CA LEU A 20 2.24 16.88 -0.79
C LEU A 20 3.15 15.65 -0.60
N TRP A 21 3.68 15.38 0.59
CA TRP A 21 4.63 14.28 0.81
C TRP A 21 3.97 12.91 0.74
N VAL A 22 2.75 12.75 1.25
CA VAL A 22 2.11 11.42 1.35
C VAL A 22 1.72 10.87 -0.02
N PRO A 23 0.95 11.58 -0.87
CA PRO A 23 0.62 11.05 -2.19
C PRO A 23 1.85 10.86 -3.07
N SER A 24 2.81 11.78 -3.02
CA SER A 24 4.06 11.66 -3.79
C SER A 24 4.92 10.48 -3.35
N ALA A 25 5.05 10.21 -2.04
CA ALA A 25 5.79 9.06 -1.55
C ALA A 25 5.10 7.73 -1.92
N ILE A 26 3.77 7.66 -1.87
CA ILE A 26 3.02 6.48 -2.32
C ILE A 26 3.24 6.26 -3.82
N ARG A 27 3.18 7.32 -4.64
CA ARG A 27 3.43 7.21 -6.08
C ARG A 27 4.84 6.70 -6.38
N GLU A 28 5.85 7.20 -5.68
CA GLU A 28 7.24 6.73 -5.80
C GLU A 28 7.35 5.23 -5.48
N GLN A 29 6.77 4.79 -4.36
CA GLN A 29 6.76 3.36 -4.01
C GLN A 29 6.01 2.50 -5.03
N LEU A 30 4.92 3.00 -5.62
CA LEU A 30 4.13 2.30 -6.64
C LEU A 30 4.85 2.24 -7.99
N ALA A 31 5.69 3.23 -8.31
CA ALA A 31 6.49 3.25 -9.54
C ALA A 31 7.65 2.24 -9.49
N ASP A 32 8.25 2.06 -8.31
CA ASP A 32 9.33 1.08 -8.09
C ASP A 32 8.82 -0.34 -7.78
N LEU A 33 7.50 -0.55 -7.88
CA LEU A 33 6.86 -1.78 -7.45
C LEU A 33 7.00 -2.91 -8.47
N ASP A 34 7.77 -3.95 -8.14
CA ASP A 34 7.83 -5.17 -8.95
C ASP A 34 6.66 -6.11 -8.61
N LEU A 35 5.64 -6.10 -9.46
CA LEU A 35 4.44 -6.93 -9.35
C LEU A 35 4.74 -8.44 -9.36
N ARG A 36 5.81 -8.89 -10.04
CA ARG A 36 6.18 -10.31 -10.11
C ARG A 36 6.74 -10.79 -8.78
N ILE A 37 7.60 -9.98 -8.16
CA ILE A 37 8.16 -10.27 -6.83
C ILE A 37 7.05 -10.40 -5.79
N ILE A 38 6.01 -9.56 -5.86
CA ILE A 38 4.90 -9.64 -4.91
C ILE A 38 4.09 -10.92 -5.08
N ILE A 39 3.88 -11.38 -6.32
CA ILE A 39 3.23 -12.68 -6.57
C ILE A 39 4.07 -13.79 -5.96
N GLU A 40 5.38 -13.82 -6.24
CA GLU A 40 6.29 -14.85 -5.73
C GLU A 40 6.28 -14.90 -4.20
N ASN A 41 6.46 -13.74 -3.54
CA ASN A 41 6.40 -13.64 -2.10
C ASN A 41 5.06 -14.10 -1.53
N SER A 42 3.95 -13.84 -2.24
CA SER A 42 2.61 -14.27 -1.80
C SER A 42 2.40 -15.78 -1.95
N LEU A 43 3.08 -16.43 -2.90
CA LEU A 43 3.06 -17.88 -3.06
C LEU A 43 3.84 -18.57 -1.94
N VAL A 44 5.04 -18.06 -1.64
CA VAL A 44 5.85 -18.55 -0.50
C VAL A 44 5.07 -18.41 0.81
N GLU A 45 4.50 -17.23 1.05
CA GLU A 45 3.69 -16.97 2.25
C GLU A 45 2.46 -17.89 2.33
N TRP A 46 1.86 -18.26 1.20
CA TRP A 46 0.73 -19.19 1.17
C TRP A 46 1.14 -20.62 1.59
N GLU A 47 2.32 -21.07 1.14
CA GLU A 47 2.88 -22.38 1.46
C GLU A 47 3.19 -22.50 2.96
N GLU A 48 3.83 -21.49 3.54
CA GLU A 48 4.13 -21.41 4.99
C GLU A 48 2.85 -21.55 5.84
N LEU A 49 1.77 -20.86 5.45
CA LEU A 49 0.46 -20.95 6.13
C LEU A 49 -0.25 -22.29 5.88
N GLY A 50 0.18 -23.07 4.89
CA GLY A 50 -0.29 -24.44 4.65
C GLY A 50 0.36 -25.44 5.61
N GLU A 51 1.64 -25.23 5.92
CA GLU A 51 2.42 -26.08 6.81
C GLU A 51 2.05 -25.88 8.29
N GLU A 52 1.60 -24.69 8.69
CA GLU A 52 1.23 -24.38 10.09
C GLU A 52 0.04 -25.19 10.67
N GLY A 53 -0.74 -25.88 9.83
CA GLY A 53 -1.76 -26.85 10.27
C GLY A 53 -2.89 -26.29 11.17
N HIS A 54 -3.82 -27.16 11.59
CA HIS A 54 -4.83 -26.83 12.60
C HIS A 54 -4.15 -26.80 13.97
N THR A 55 -4.02 -25.62 14.56
CA THR A 55 -3.32 -25.43 15.84
C THR A 55 -4.20 -25.82 17.06
N TRP A 56 -5.39 -26.40 16.82
CA TRP A 56 -6.47 -26.63 17.80
C TRP A 56 -6.89 -25.37 18.57
N ASN A 57 -6.46 -24.20 18.11
CA ASN A 57 -6.82 -22.90 18.63
C ASN A 57 -7.67 -22.18 17.57
N GLU A 58 -8.98 -22.10 17.84
CA GLU A 58 -9.95 -21.47 16.94
C GLU A 58 -9.56 -20.02 16.56
N TRP A 59 -8.91 -19.28 17.46
CA TRP A 59 -8.49 -17.90 17.18
C TRP A 59 -7.30 -17.82 16.21
N GLU A 60 -6.35 -18.74 16.32
CA GLU A 60 -5.22 -18.82 15.39
C GLU A 60 -5.67 -19.34 14.03
N ASP A 61 -6.53 -20.36 14.00
CA ASP A 61 -7.09 -20.88 12.76
C ASP A 61 -7.89 -19.80 12.00
N LYS A 62 -8.67 -18.97 12.71
CA LYS A 62 -9.36 -17.80 12.12
C LYS A 62 -8.40 -16.73 11.63
N LYS A 63 -7.27 -16.52 12.31
CA LYS A 63 -6.25 -15.55 11.91
C LYS A 63 -5.54 -16.01 10.63
N VAL A 64 -5.18 -17.29 10.55
CA VAL A 64 -4.62 -17.92 9.34
C VAL A 64 -5.60 -17.84 8.18
N GLY A 65 -6.89 -18.15 8.41
CA GLY A 65 -7.94 -18.01 7.40
C GLY A 65 -8.04 -16.60 6.83
N ARG A 66 -8.09 -15.57 7.70
CA ARG A 66 -8.08 -14.16 7.26
C ARG A 66 -6.83 -13.80 6.48
N ARG A 67 -5.67 -14.37 6.83
CA ARG A 67 -4.42 -14.11 6.11
C ARG A 67 -4.44 -14.75 4.72
N LYS A 68 -4.93 -15.97 4.59
CA LYS A 68 -5.13 -16.66 3.30
C LYS A 68 -6.08 -15.87 2.40
N ASP A 69 -7.21 -15.39 2.93
CA ASP A 69 -8.14 -14.55 2.15
C ASP A 69 -7.49 -13.25 1.65
N PHE A 70 -6.61 -12.66 2.46
CA PHE A 70 -5.86 -11.47 2.07
C PHE A 70 -4.88 -11.77 0.92
N LEU A 71 -4.18 -12.90 0.97
CA LEU A 71 -3.26 -13.33 -0.08
C LEU A 71 -3.98 -13.54 -1.42
N VAL A 72 -5.14 -14.19 -1.39
CA VAL A 72 -5.96 -14.41 -2.60
C VAL A 72 -6.31 -13.07 -3.25
N ARG A 73 -6.82 -12.11 -2.46
CA ARG A 73 -7.17 -10.77 -2.96
C ARG A 73 -5.96 -10.02 -3.51
N ARG A 74 -4.80 -10.11 -2.85
CA ARG A 74 -3.56 -9.47 -3.29
C ARG A 74 -3.11 -10.02 -4.65
N VAL A 75 -3.05 -11.34 -4.80
CA VAL A 75 -2.65 -11.99 -6.06
C VAL A 75 -3.64 -11.71 -7.18
N GLU A 76 -4.94 -11.74 -6.88
CA GLU A 76 -5.98 -11.43 -7.85
C GLU A 76 -5.87 -9.99 -8.36
N LEU A 77 -5.67 -9.00 -7.48
CA LEU A 77 -5.45 -7.61 -7.86
C LEU A 77 -4.25 -7.48 -8.81
N ILE A 78 -3.12 -8.09 -8.45
CA ILE A 78 -1.88 -7.98 -9.24
C ILE A 78 -2.04 -8.64 -10.61
N LYS A 79 -2.69 -9.81 -10.68
CA LYS A 79 -3.00 -10.46 -11.96
C LYS A 79 -3.83 -9.57 -12.88
N HIS A 80 -4.80 -8.84 -12.33
CA HIS A 80 -5.58 -7.90 -13.11
C HIS A 80 -4.72 -6.75 -13.62
N LEU A 81 -3.88 -6.13 -12.78
CA LEU A 81 -2.98 -5.03 -13.18
C LEU A 81 -2.05 -5.44 -14.33
N ILE A 82 -1.43 -6.63 -14.25
CA ILE A 82 -0.56 -7.16 -15.31
C ILE A 82 -1.37 -7.41 -16.60
N ARG A 83 -2.56 -7.98 -16.49
CA ARG A 83 -3.40 -8.32 -17.65
C ARG A 83 -3.91 -7.08 -18.38
N THR A 84 -4.25 -6.03 -17.66
CA THR A 84 -4.78 -4.78 -18.23
C THR A 84 -3.69 -3.77 -18.58
N ASN A 85 -2.42 -4.09 -18.29
CA ASN A 85 -1.28 -3.20 -18.48
C ASN A 85 -1.50 -1.83 -17.80
N ILE A 86 -2.07 -1.86 -16.59
CA ILE A 86 -2.25 -0.69 -15.74
C ILE A 86 -1.06 -0.58 -14.80
N GLU A 87 -0.38 0.56 -14.85
CA GLU A 87 0.70 0.86 -13.92
C GLU A 87 0.15 1.28 -12.55
N PRO A 88 0.65 0.72 -11.43
CA PRO A 88 0.13 1.03 -10.09
C PRO A 88 0.21 2.52 -9.73
N GLU A 89 1.26 3.21 -10.20
CA GLU A 89 1.44 4.64 -9.95
C GLU A 89 0.29 5.53 -10.48
N TRP A 90 -0.47 5.04 -11.47
CA TRP A 90 -1.62 5.78 -12.05
C TRP A 90 -2.79 5.91 -11.07
N MET A 91 -2.81 5.13 -10.00
CA MET A 91 -3.80 5.29 -8.92
C MET A 91 -3.62 6.60 -8.15
N VAL A 92 -2.43 7.22 -8.24
CA VAL A 92 -2.15 8.52 -7.62
C VAL A 92 -2.22 9.62 -8.67
N LEU A 93 -3.30 10.39 -8.64
CA LEU A 93 -3.53 11.48 -9.59
C LEU A 93 -2.69 12.73 -9.25
N CYS A 94 -1.93 13.22 -10.23
CA CYS A 94 -1.29 14.54 -10.15
C CYS A 94 -2.22 15.68 -10.59
N LEU A 95 -3.19 15.36 -11.45
CA LEU A 95 -4.21 16.28 -11.95
C LEU A 95 -5.58 15.59 -11.82
N LEU A 96 -6.53 16.26 -11.19
CA LEU A 96 -7.90 15.75 -11.10
C LEU A 96 -8.73 16.27 -12.29
N PRO A 97 -9.24 15.39 -13.17
CA PRO A 97 -10.10 15.82 -14.25
C PRO A 97 -11.43 16.35 -13.69
N VAL A 98 -11.90 17.47 -14.25
CA VAL A 98 -13.20 18.05 -13.92
C VAL A 98 -14.19 17.77 -15.05
N LEU A 99 -15.39 17.32 -14.68
CA LEU A 99 -16.45 17.06 -15.64
C LEU A 99 -16.92 18.38 -16.30
N PRO A 100 -17.20 18.45 -17.61
CA PRO A 100 -17.71 19.65 -18.26
C PRO A 100 -19.01 20.16 -17.60
N PRO A 101 -19.26 21.48 -17.58
CA PRO A 101 -20.44 22.06 -16.94
C PRO A 101 -21.76 21.58 -17.55
N GLU A 102 -21.78 21.21 -18.83
CA GLU A 102 -22.94 20.68 -19.54
C GLU A 102 -23.39 19.32 -18.98
N LEU A 103 -22.44 18.56 -18.41
CA LEU A 103 -22.68 17.27 -17.75
C LEU A 103 -22.77 17.40 -16.23
N ARG A 104 -22.57 18.61 -15.68
CA ARG A 104 -22.83 18.96 -14.27
C ARG A 104 -24.00 19.93 -14.18
N PRO A 105 -25.24 19.49 -14.48
CA PRO A 105 -26.40 20.37 -14.35
C PRO A 105 -26.56 20.79 -12.88
N ILE A 106 -26.55 22.10 -12.66
CA ILE A 106 -26.92 22.75 -11.40
C ILE A 106 -28.41 23.08 -11.55
N ILE A 107 -29.26 22.40 -10.78
CA ILE A 107 -30.73 22.62 -10.76
C ILE A 107 -31.06 23.55 -9.60
#